data_AF-A0A6C0DQ70-F1
#
_entry.id   AF-A0A6C0DQ70-F1
#
_cell.length_a   1.000
_cell.length_b   1.000
_cell.length_c   1.000
_cell.angle_alpha   90.00
_cell.angle_beta   90.00
_cell.angle_gamma   90.00
#
_symmetry.space_group_name_H-M   'P 1'
#
loop_
_entity.id
_entity.type
_entity.pdbx_description
1 polymer ?
#
loop_
_entity_poly.entity_id
_entity_poly.type
_entity_poly.pdbx_seq_one_letter_code
_entity_poly.pdbx_strand_id
1 'polypeptide(L)'
;MRLKSELYKKEQLEILDKIVAILNINKQPAMTLLDLDNDTEKQTAIMELLPDVYKYFSKSYIEGAKRPGRVKRPWLSIAKAILKLKYTLVTSGYNLTLPNGNRFQTVKYYFVRTDTIQQQHTNSA
;
A
#
# COMPACT_ATOMS: atom_id res chain seq x y z
N MET A 1 -28.52 -2.12 5.43
CA MET A 1 -27.43 -1.40 6.15
C MET A 1 -26.47 -0.88 5.09
N ARG A 2 -26.24 0.44 5.00
CA ARG A 2 -25.31 0.99 3.99
C ARG A 2 -23.87 0.63 4.35
N LEU A 3 -23.03 0.38 3.35
CA LEU A 3 -21.63 0.01 3.57
C LEU A 3 -20.81 1.25 3.93
N LYS A 4 -19.82 1.10 4.82
CA LYS A 4 -18.90 2.21 5.17
C LYS A 4 -18.16 2.77 3.94
N SER A 5 -17.89 1.93 2.95
CA SER A 5 -17.28 2.32 1.68
C SER A 5 -18.13 3.29 0.85
N GLU A 6 -19.45 3.30 1.06
CA GLU A 6 -20.36 4.23 0.39
C GLU A 6 -20.51 5.52 1.20
N LEU A 7 -20.58 5.40 2.53
CA LEU A 7 -20.78 6.53 3.44
C LEU A 7 -19.54 7.41 3.60
N TYR A 8 -18.36 6.82 3.66
CA TYR A 8 -17.09 7.50 3.97
C TYR A 8 -16.13 7.52 2.79
N LYS A 9 -16.67 7.51 1.56
CA LYS A 9 -15.84 7.39 0.35
C LYS A 9 -14.82 8.54 0.24
N LYS A 10 -15.18 9.76 0.63
CA LYS A 10 -14.27 10.92 0.56
C LYS A 10 -13.11 10.77 1.53
N GLU A 11 -13.41 10.42 2.77
CA GLU A 11 -12.44 10.25 3.85
C GLU A 11 -11.49 9.07 3.57
N GLN A 12 -12.01 7.98 2.99
CA GLN A 12 -11.19 6.86 2.53
C GLN A 12 -10.21 7.29 1.44
N LEU A 13 -10.62 8.20 0.54
CA LEU A 13 -9.75 8.76 -0.49
C LEU A 13 -8.71 9.72 0.08
N GLU A 14 -9.05 10.52 1.09
CA GLU A 14 -8.07 11.38 1.78
C GLU A 14 -6.98 10.55 2.47
N ILE A 15 -7.35 9.45 3.13
CA ILE A 15 -6.38 8.54 3.77
C ILE A 15 -5.50 7.87 2.71
N LEU A 16 -6.08 7.50 1.57
CA LEU A 16 -5.32 6.99 0.43
C LEU A 16 -4.29 8.02 -0.04
N ASP A 17 -4.68 9.28 -0.22
CA ASP A 17 -3.79 10.34 -0.69
C ASP A 17 -2.65 10.61 0.32
N LYS A 18 -2.93 10.54 1.63
CA LYS A 18 -1.90 10.57 2.68
C LYS A 18 -0.89 9.42 2.53
N ILE A 19 -1.36 8.18 2.33
CA ILE A 19 -0.47 7.01 2.15
C ILE A 19 0.36 7.13 0.87
N VAL A 20 -0.24 7.62 -0.21
CA VAL A 20 0.46 7.90 -1.49
C VAL A 20 1.58 8.92 -1.28
N ALA A 21 1.33 9.96 -0.47
CA ALA A 21 2.33 10.96 -0.13
C ALA A 21 3.47 10.37 0.74
N ILE A 22 3.15 9.60 1.78
CA ILE A 22 4.14 8.95 2.67
C ILE A 22 5.07 8.01 1.86
N LEU A 23 4.48 7.20 0.98
CA LEU A 23 5.23 6.27 0.14
C LEU A 23 5.85 6.94 -1.10
N ASN A 24 5.58 8.23 -1.30
CA ASN A 24 6.07 9.03 -2.42
C ASN A 24 5.83 8.37 -3.80
N ILE A 25 4.68 7.70 -3.96
CA ILE A 25 4.35 6.88 -5.14
C ILE A 25 4.32 7.73 -6.42
N ASN A 26 3.96 9.02 -6.30
CA ASN A 26 3.90 9.95 -7.43
C ASN A 26 5.28 10.21 -8.06
N LYS A 27 6.36 10.17 -7.27
CA LYS A 27 7.73 10.35 -7.79
C LYS A 27 8.39 9.01 -8.11
N GLN A 28 8.11 7.99 -7.30
CA GLN A 28 8.66 6.65 -7.47
C GLN A 28 7.52 5.62 -7.43
N PRO A 29 6.99 5.20 -8.59
CA PRO A 29 5.84 4.29 -8.66
C PRO A 29 6.22 2.83 -8.34
N ALA A 30 7.43 2.60 -7.81
CA ALA A 30 7.88 1.29 -7.38
C ALA A 30 8.70 1.43 -6.10
N MET A 31 8.62 0.41 -5.24
CA MET A 31 9.38 0.35 -4.00
C MET A 31 9.80 -1.09 -3.70
N THR A 32 10.91 -1.29 -3.03
CA THR A 32 11.25 -2.63 -2.51
C THR A 32 10.76 -2.80 -1.08
N LEU A 33 10.50 -4.05 -0.69
CA LEU A 33 10.18 -4.39 0.69
C LEU A 33 11.30 -4.00 1.64
N LEU A 34 12.56 -4.12 1.18
CA LEU A 34 13.74 -3.82 1.98
C LEU A 34 13.81 -2.32 2.29
N ASP A 35 13.54 -1.45 1.30
CA ASP A 35 13.53 -0.01 1.51
C ASP A 35 12.50 0.38 2.56
N LEU A 36 11.30 -0.24 2.52
CA LEU A 36 10.27 0.05 3.52
C LEU A 36 10.60 -0.51 4.90
N ASP A 37 11.18 -1.71 4.98
CA ASP A 37 11.57 -2.32 6.25
C ASP A 37 12.69 -1.50 6.94
N ASN A 38 13.52 -0.78 6.18
CA ASN A 38 14.57 0.10 6.71
C ASN A 38 14.08 1.52 7.04
N ASP A 39 12.96 1.97 6.47
CA ASP A 39 12.43 3.32 6.64
C ASP A 39 11.42 3.40 7.80
N THR A 40 11.92 3.63 9.01
CA THR A 40 11.11 3.70 10.23
C THR A 40 10.19 4.92 10.28
N GLU A 41 10.53 6.00 9.59
CA GLU A 41 9.71 7.21 9.50
C GLU A 41 8.42 6.91 8.74
N LYS A 42 8.53 6.29 7.55
CA LYS A 42 7.35 5.87 6.77
C LYS A 42 6.51 4.84 7.50
N GLN A 43 7.14 3.88 8.19
CA GLN A 43 6.42 2.89 8.99
C GLN A 43 5.58 3.55 10.08
N THR A 44 6.19 4.45 10.85
CA THR A 44 5.52 5.17 11.94
C THR A 44 4.38 6.04 11.40
N ALA A 45 4.62 6.80 10.34
CA ALA A 45 3.60 7.65 9.72
C ALA A 45 2.37 6.86 9.22
N ILE A 46 2.57 5.65 8.68
CA ILE A 46 1.44 4.78 8.29
C ILE A 46 0.67 4.28 9.52
N MET A 47 1.39 3.95 10.60
CA MET A 47 0.78 3.46 11.83
C MET A 47 0.01 4.56 12.57
N GLU A 48 0.45 5.81 12.50
CA GLU A 48 -0.27 6.97 13.06
C GLU A 48 -1.64 7.21 12.41
N LEU A 49 -1.86 6.73 11.18
CA LEU A 49 -3.15 6.79 10.50
C LEU A 49 -4.16 5.74 11.01
N LEU A 50 -3.76 4.80 11.88
CA LEU A 50 -4.63 3.74 12.40
C LEU A 50 -5.96 4.23 12.99
N PRO A 51 -6.03 5.32 13.80
CA PRO A 51 -7.29 5.81 14.34
C PRO A 51 -8.29 6.20 13.24
N ASP A 52 -7.81 6.89 12.20
CA ASP A 52 -8.62 7.25 11.03
C ASP A 52 -9.07 5.99 10.28
N VAL A 53 -8.16 5.04 10.10
CA VAL A 53 -8.47 3.76 9.45
C VAL A 53 -9.58 3.01 10.21
N TYR A 54 -9.54 2.96 11.55
CA TYR A 54 -10.59 2.33 12.34
C TYR A 54 -11.95 3.01 12.23
N LYS A 55 -11.96 4.33 12.04
CA LYS A 55 -13.18 5.12 11.90
C LYS A 55 -13.85 4.83 10.56
N TYR A 56 -13.09 4.93 9.47
CA TYR A 56 -13.66 4.96 8.12
C TYR A 56 -13.60 3.61 7.38
N PHE A 57 -12.75 2.67 7.79
CA PHE A 57 -12.70 1.32 7.21
C PHE A 57 -13.34 0.28 8.15
N SER A 58 -13.75 -0.85 7.56
CA SER A 58 -14.16 -2.00 8.36
C SER A 58 -12.92 -2.69 8.92
N LYS A 59 -12.92 -3.03 10.22
CA LYS A 59 -11.85 -3.81 10.86
C LYS A 59 -11.68 -5.20 10.22
N SER A 60 -12.70 -5.73 9.55
CA SER A 60 -12.61 -6.98 8.79
C SER A 60 -11.83 -6.85 7.48
N TYR A 61 -11.67 -5.62 6.95
CA TYR A 61 -11.05 -5.38 5.66
C TYR A 61 -9.51 -5.33 5.73
N ILE A 62 -8.94 -4.98 6.88
CA ILE A 62 -7.50 -4.74 7.05
C ILE A 62 -6.98 -5.52 8.26
N GLU A 63 -6.35 -6.68 8.04
CA GLU A 63 -5.84 -7.53 9.12
C GLU A 63 -4.74 -6.84 9.94
N GLY A 64 -3.86 -6.07 9.28
CA GLY A 64 -2.82 -5.28 9.95
C GLY A 64 -3.37 -4.20 10.88
N ALA A 65 -4.54 -3.64 10.56
CA ALA A 65 -5.25 -2.74 11.47
C ALA A 65 -5.96 -3.54 12.57
N LYS A 66 -6.62 -4.66 12.24
CA LYS A 66 -7.33 -5.47 13.23
C LYS A 66 -6.44 -5.98 14.36
N ARG A 67 -5.21 -6.40 14.04
CA ARG A 67 -4.27 -7.06 14.97
C ARG A 67 -2.83 -6.61 14.71
N PRO A 68 -2.46 -5.36 15.06
CA PRO A 68 -1.14 -4.83 14.74
C PRO A 68 0.00 -5.59 15.43
N GLY A 69 -0.21 -6.15 16.62
CA GLY A 69 0.81 -6.92 17.35
C GLY A 69 1.03 -8.37 16.87
N ARG A 70 0.14 -8.91 16.02
CA ARG A 70 0.27 -10.30 15.51
C ARG A 70 0.89 -10.35 14.11
N VAL A 71 0.69 -9.29 13.33
CA VAL A 71 1.21 -9.20 11.96
C VAL A 71 2.63 -8.68 12.01
N LYS A 72 3.58 -9.33 11.34
CA LYS A 72 4.99 -8.90 11.33
C LYS A 72 5.20 -7.51 10.74
N ARG A 73 4.35 -7.11 9.78
CA ARG A 73 4.43 -5.82 9.06
C ARG A 73 3.03 -5.20 8.94
N PRO A 74 2.47 -4.67 10.04
CA PRO A 74 1.12 -4.11 10.05
C PRO A 74 1.02 -2.90 9.11
N TRP A 75 2.03 -2.03 9.08
CA TRP A 75 2.12 -0.87 8.18
C TRP A 75 1.94 -1.27 6.70
N LEU A 76 2.63 -2.33 6.25
CA LEU A 76 2.53 -2.81 4.88
C LEU A 76 1.14 -3.36 4.58
N SER A 77 0.53 -4.09 5.52
CA SER A 77 -0.82 -4.63 5.35
C SER A 77 -1.86 -3.51 5.20
N ILE A 78 -1.74 -2.45 6.01
CA ILE A 78 -2.60 -1.27 5.97
C ILE A 78 -2.45 -0.53 4.64
N ALA A 79 -1.20 -0.19 4.29
CA ALA A 79 -0.92 0.51 3.05
C ALA A 79 -1.43 -0.25 1.82
N LYS A 80 -1.16 -1.57 1.72
CA LYS A 80 -1.64 -2.40 0.61
C LYS A 80 -3.17 -2.41 0.52
N ALA A 81 -3.87 -2.53 1.65
CA ALA A 81 -5.32 -2.60 1.65
C ALA A 81 -5.95 -1.28 1.19
N ILE A 82 -5.40 -0.15 1.60
CA ILE A 82 -5.92 1.18 1.22
C ILE A 82 -5.54 1.52 -0.22
N LEU A 83 -4.29 1.26 -0.63
CA LEU A 83 -3.83 1.54 -2.00
C LEU A 83 -4.65 0.83 -3.07
N LYS A 84 -5.18 -0.37 -2.77
CA LYS A 84 -6.08 -1.12 -3.67
C LYS A 84 -7.33 -0.35 -4.12
N LEU A 85 -7.70 0.74 -3.45
CA LEU A 85 -8.81 1.60 -3.86
C LEU A 85 -8.60 2.26 -5.22
N LYS A 86 -7.36 2.64 -5.56
CA LYS A 86 -7.00 3.30 -6.84
C LYS A 86 -5.82 2.69 -7.58
N TYR A 87 -5.08 1.80 -6.93
CA TYR A 87 -3.87 1.21 -7.47
C TYR A 87 -3.96 -0.31 -7.51
N THR A 88 -3.56 -0.88 -8.64
CA THR A 88 -3.25 -2.30 -8.75
C THR A 88 -1.80 -2.50 -8.36
N LEU A 89 -1.56 -3.37 -7.36
CA LEU A 89 -0.21 -3.71 -6.91
C LEU A 89 0.29 -4.92 -7.67
N VAL A 90 1.38 -4.75 -8.42
CA VAL A 90 2.10 -5.84 -9.08
C VAL A 90 3.37 -6.13 -8.29
N THR A 91 3.61 -7.41 -8.00
CA THR A 91 4.80 -7.85 -7.25
C THR A 91 5.74 -8.63 -8.14
N SER A 92 7.03 -8.38 -8.01
CA SER A 92 8.07 -9.19 -8.63
C SER A 92 9.20 -9.49 -7.65
N GLY A 93 9.82 -10.66 -7.77
CA GLY A 93 11.05 -10.96 -7.06
C GLY A 93 12.19 -10.09 -7.58
N TYR A 94 12.99 -9.53 -6.68
CA TYR A 94 14.10 -8.67 -7.02
C TYR A 94 15.37 -9.14 -6.31
N ASN A 95 16.40 -9.46 -7.08
CA ASN A 95 17.68 -9.90 -6.54
C ASN A 95 18.58 -8.68 -6.36
N LEU A 96 18.89 -8.37 -5.11
CA LEU A 96 19.90 -7.37 -4.75
C LEU A 96 21.25 -8.05 -4.66
N THR A 97 22.23 -7.53 -5.37
CA THR A 97 23.62 -7.94 -5.21
C THR A 97 24.32 -6.85 -4.42
N LEU A 98 24.80 -7.19 -3.23
CA LEU A 98 25.58 -6.28 -2.40
C LEU A 98 27.03 -6.19 -2.92
N PRO A 99 27.76 -5.11 -2.59
CA PRO A 99 29.16 -4.95 -2.99
C PRO A 99 30.09 -6.07 -2.49
N ASN A 100 29.72 -6.75 -1.40
CA ASN A 100 30.46 -7.88 -0.85
C ASN A 100 30.19 -9.23 -1.56
N GLY A 101 29.43 -9.23 -2.66
CA GLY A 101 29.08 -10.44 -3.42
C GLY A 101 27.89 -11.22 -2.88
N ASN A 102 27.34 -10.84 -1.71
CA ASN A 102 26.16 -11.51 -1.18
C ASN A 102 24.91 -11.11 -1.97
N ARG A 103 24.10 -12.12 -2.29
CA ARG A 103 22.83 -11.95 -3.01
C ARG A 103 21.67 -12.14 -2.05
N PHE A 104 20.76 -11.18 -2.02
CA PHE A 104 19.54 -11.26 -1.23
C PHE A 104 18.34 -11.06 -2.15
N GLN A 105 17.34 -11.93 -2.02
CA GLN A 105 16.09 -11.79 -2.72
C GLN A 105 15.13 -10.95 -1.88
N THR A 106 14.59 -9.89 -2.48
CA THR A 106 13.53 -9.06 -1.92
C THR A 106 12.32 -9.04 -2.85
N VAL A 107 11.22 -8.45 -2.39
CA VAL A 107 10.03 -8.24 -3.21
C VAL A 107 9.99 -6.79 -3.63
N LYS A 108 9.83 -6.54 -4.93
CA LYS A 108 9.59 -5.21 -5.48
C LYS A 108 8.10 -5.06 -5.80
N TYR A 109 7.51 -3.99 -5.30
CA TYR A 109 6.13 -3.60 -5.53
C TYR A 109 6.10 -2.52 -6.60
N TYR A 110 5.22 -2.68 -7.57
CA TYR A 110 4.91 -1.69 -8.60
C TYR A 110 3.47 -1.24 -8.40
N PHE A 111 3.26 0.07 -8.38
CA PHE A 111 1.95 0.69 -8.20
C PHE A 111 1.45 1.19 -9.55
N VAL A 112 0.45 0.51 -10.10
CA VAL A 112 -0.17 0.89 -11.38
C VAL A 112 -1.54 1.49 -11.06
N ARG A 113 -1.84 2.70 -11.55
CA ARG A 113 -3.19 3.26 -11.36
C ARG A 113 -4.21 2.39 -12.08
N THR A 114 -5.32 2.09 -11.41
CA THR A 114 -6.37 1.23 -11.97
C THR A 114 -7.00 1.88 -13.21
N ASP A 115 -7.09 3.22 -13.24
CA ASP A 115 -7.64 3.99 -14.35
C ASP A 115 -6.86 3.77 -15.67
N THR A 116 -5.55 3.55 -15.59
CA THR A 116 -4.68 3.31 -16.77
C THR A 116 -4.82 1.91 -17.36
N ILE A 117 -5.31 0.93 -16.61
CA ILE A 117 -5.44 -0.46 -17.08
C ILE A 117 -6.69 -0.62 -17.97
N GLN A 118 -7.74 0.16 -17.71
CA GLN A 118 -9.01 0.09 -18.45
C GLN A 118 -8.88 0.57 -19.90
N GLN A 119 -7.92 1.45 -20.20
CA GLN A 119 -7.69 1.97 -21.56
C GLN A 119 -7.01 0.97 -22.51
N GLN A 120 -6.35 -0.07 -21.99
CA GLN A 120 -5.67 -1.07 -22.84
C GLN A 120 -6.62 -2.17 -23.33
N HIS A 121 -7.79 -2.33 -22.72
CA HIS A 121 -8.78 -3.33 -23.13
C HIS A 121 -9.83 -2.78 -24.11
N THR A 122 -9.92 -1.46 -24.31
CA THR A 122 -10.89 -0.84 -25.22
C THR A 122 -10.35 -0.54 -26.61
N ASN A 123 -9.03 -0.62 -26.83
CA ASN A 123 -8.39 -0.31 -28.12
C ASN A 123 -8.09 -1.55 -28.98
N SER A 124 -8.71 -2.69 -28.67
CA SER A 124 -8.60 -3.94 -29.42
C SER A 124 -9.99 -4.37 -29.91
N ALA A 125 -10.65 -3.52 -30.71
CA ALA A 125 -11.85 -3.84 -31.47
C ALA A 125 -11.87 -3.02 -32.76
#